data_AF-A0A3S4Z1K5-F1
#
_entry.id   AF-A0A3S4Z1K5-F1
#
_cell.length_a   1.000
_cell.length_b   1.000
_cell.length_c   1.000
_cell.angle_alpha   90.00
_cell.angle_beta   90.00
_cell.angle_gamma   90.00
#
_symmetry.space_group_name_H-M   'P 1'
#
loop_
_entity.id
_entity.type
_entity.pdbx_description
1 polymer ?
#
loop_
_entity_poly.entity_id
_entity_poly.type
_entity_poly.pdbx_seq_one_letter_code
_entity_poly.pdbx_strand_id
1 'polypeptide(L)'
;MLMEAILVAIWAGICSMDDVGPQMLRRPLLTGTVAGIIMGDMVQGLAISATLELMWMGIGNVGAYSAPDIIAGSIIGVALGIASKGGIAAGIALAVPVSILCQQLLIVWRSFASFLNVWAEKSIQSGTIKAWSRSTISRRRCGS
;
A
#
# COMPACT_ATOMS: atom_id res chain seq x y z
N MET A 1 12.14 -11.25 14.40
CA MET A 1 11.03 -10.31 14.69
C MET A 1 11.36 -8.86 14.36
N LEU A 2 12.30 -8.17 15.05
CA LEU A 2 12.57 -6.74 14.75
C LEU A 2 13.22 -6.54 13.36
N MET A 3 14.20 -7.36 12.99
CA MET A 3 14.85 -7.29 11.68
C MET A 3 13.88 -7.56 10.52
N GLU A 4 13.05 -8.61 10.64
CA GLU A 4 12.01 -8.94 9.66
C GLU A 4 11.01 -7.79 9.53
N ALA A 5 10.55 -7.21 10.64
CA ALA A 5 9.61 -6.09 10.62
C ALA A 5 10.20 -4.86 9.91
N ILE A 6 11.48 -4.56 10.11
CA ILE A 6 12.17 -3.45 9.42
C ILE A 6 12.28 -3.74 7.92
N LEU A 7 12.64 -4.97 7.53
CA LEU A 7 12.73 -5.35 6.12
C LEU A 7 11.36 -5.33 5.43
N VAL A 8 10.31 -5.81 6.10
CA VAL A 8 8.92 -5.74 5.62
C VAL A 8 8.47 -4.29 5.50
N ALA A 9 8.83 -3.41 6.44
CA ALA A 9 8.51 -1.98 6.37
C ALA A 9 9.21 -1.27 5.20
N ILE A 10 10.49 -1.59 4.96
CA ILE A 10 11.23 -1.08 3.79
C ILE A 10 10.56 -1.56 2.50
N TRP A 11 10.20 -2.85 2.43
CA TRP A 11 9.50 -3.42 1.29
C TRP A 11 8.14 -2.74 1.05
N ALA A 12 7.33 -2.58 2.10
CA ALA A 12 6.06 -1.88 2.02
C ALA A 12 6.21 -0.42 1.56
N GLY A 13 7.28 0.26 1.99
CA GLY A 13 7.62 1.61 1.51
C GLY A 13 7.92 1.63 0.02
N ILE A 14 8.68 0.66 -0.50
CA ILE A 14 8.96 0.52 -1.94
C ILE A 14 7.67 0.24 -2.72
N CYS A 15 6.82 -0.66 -2.23
CA CYS A 15 5.53 -0.95 -2.86
C CYS A 15 4.60 0.27 -2.88
N SER A 16 4.58 1.06 -1.79
CA SER A 16 3.79 2.29 -1.73
C SER A 16 4.30 3.36 -2.71
N MET A 17 5.61 3.41 -2.97
CA MET A 17 6.18 4.29 -3.99
C MET A 17 5.83 3.85 -5.42
N ASP A 18 5.71 2.54 -5.66
CA ASP A 18 5.32 1.98 -6.98
C ASP A 18 3.82 2.16 -7.27
N ASP A 19 2.98 2.27 -6.23
CA ASP A 19 1.55 2.56 -6.38
C ASP A 19 1.29 3.91 -7.07
N VAL A 20 2.31 4.79 -7.11
CA VAL A 20 2.25 6.03 -7.89
C VAL A 20 3.19 6.09 -9.10
N GLY A 21 3.83 4.96 -9.40
CA GLY A 21 4.69 4.78 -10.54
C GLY A 21 4.02 3.88 -11.59
N PRO A 22 4.74 2.90 -12.17
CA PRO A 22 4.24 2.07 -13.26
C PRO A 22 3.18 1.02 -12.85
N GLN A 23 2.74 1.00 -11.58
CA GLN A 23 1.70 0.12 -11.01
C GLN A 23 1.95 -1.38 -11.21
N MET A 24 3.19 -1.80 -11.47
CA MET A 24 3.51 -3.21 -11.74
C MET A 24 3.43 -4.05 -10.47
N LEU A 25 3.68 -3.45 -9.30
CA LEU A 25 3.63 -4.12 -8.00
C LEU A 25 2.25 -4.09 -7.34
N ARG A 26 1.19 -3.60 -8.01
CA ARG A 26 -0.17 -3.64 -7.46
C ARG A 26 -0.80 -5.05 -7.46
N ARG A 27 -0.01 -6.08 -7.82
CA ARG A 27 -0.42 -7.48 -7.75
C ARG A 27 -0.09 -8.07 -6.38
N PRO A 28 -1.09 -8.46 -5.57
CA PRO A 28 -0.89 -9.00 -4.23
C PRO A 28 0.01 -10.24 -4.20
N LEU A 29 0.07 -10.99 -5.31
CA LEU A 29 0.93 -12.16 -5.46
C LEU A 29 2.40 -11.79 -5.35
N LEU A 30 2.87 -10.76 -6.07
CA LEU A 30 4.27 -10.33 -6.04
C LEU A 30 4.62 -9.67 -4.70
N THR A 31 3.76 -8.78 -4.20
CA THR A 31 4.06 -8.05 -2.95
C THR A 31 4.06 -8.96 -1.73
N GLY A 32 3.11 -9.89 -1.67
CA GLY A 32 2.97 -10.81 -0.54
C GLY A 32 3.94 -12.00 -0.60
N THR A 33 4.34 -12.47 -1.78
CA THR A 33 5.41 -13.48 -1.87
C THR A 33 6.75 -12.94 -1.40
N VAL A 34 7.10 -11.71 -1.76
CA VAL A 34 8.33 -11.08 -1.26
C VAL A 34 8.25 -10.87 0.26
N ALA A 35 7.10 -10.48 0.81
CA ALA A 35 6.89 -10.41 2.26
C ALA A 35 7.07 -11.78 2.94
N GLY A 36 6.60 -12.87 2.32
CA GLY A 36 6.78 -14.24 2.80
C GLY A 36 8.24 -14.71 2.78
N ILE A 37 9.01 -14.32 1.75
CA ILE A 37 10.46 -14.60 1.68
C ILE A 37 11.19 -13.89 2.81
N ILE A 38 10.83 -12.64 3.12
CA ILE A 38 11.43 -11.88 4.23
C ILE A 38 11.10 -12.53 5.58
N MET A 39 9.91 -13.09 5.73
CA MET A 39 9.45 -13.79 6.93
C MET A 39 10.01 -15.22 7.08
N GLY A 40 10.68 -15.75 6.06
CA GLY A 40 11.31 -17.08 6.09
C GLY A 40 10.40 -18.25 5.69
N ASP A 41 9.14 -18.01 5.30
CA ASP A 41 8.24 -19.05 4.78
C ASP A 41 7.61 -18.60 3.45
N MET A 42 8.27 -19.00 2.36
CA MET A 42 7.81 -18.71 1.00
C MET A 42 6.55 -19.48 0.63
N VAL A 43 6.35 -20.70 1.14
CA VAL A 43 5.22 -21.55 0.76
C VAL A 43 3.92 -21.00 1.34
N GLN A 44 3.94 -20.66 2.64
CA GLN A 44 2.80 -20.00 3.27
C GLN A 44 2.54 -18.62 2.67
N GLY A 45 3.61 -17.82 2.45
CA GLY A 45 3.47 -16.50 1.84
C GLY A 45 2.86 -16.53 0.44
N LEU A 46 3.31 -17.46 -0.42
CA LEU A 46 2.78 -17.64 -1.76
C LEU A 46 1.32 -18.12 -1.74
N ALA A 47 0.98 -19.07 -0.86
CA ALA A 47 -0.39 -19.58 -0.76
C ALA A 47 -1.40 -18.52 -0.29
N ILE A 48 -1.04 -17.71 0.72
CA ILE A 48 -1.87 -16.59 1.17
C ILE A 48 -2.04 -15.56 0.05
N SER A 49 -0.94 -15.18 -0.58
CA SER A 49 -0.93 -14.12 -1.62
C SER A 49 -1.66 -14.53 -2.89
N ALA A 50 -1.57 -15.79 -3.31
CA ALA A 50 -2.32 -16.33 -4.44
C ALA A 50 -3.83 -16.32 -4.16
N THR A 51 -4.22 -16.65 -2.92
CA THR A 51 -5.64 -16.63 -2.53
C THR A 51 -6.17 -15.20 -2.46
N LEU A 52 -5.37 -14.26 -1.95
CA LEU A 52 -5.71 -12.85 -1.97
C LEU A 52 -5.79 -12.33 -3.42
N GLU A 53 -4.87 -12.70 -4.32
CA GLU A 53 -4.97 -12.29 -5.73
C GLU A 53 -6.27 -12.76 -6.38
N LEU A 54 -6.66 -14.02 -6.17
CA LEU A 54 -7.95 -14.55 -6.64
C LEU A 54 -9.14 -13.79 -6.06
N MET A 55 -9.09 -13.41 -4.79
CA MET A 55 -10.15 -12.63 -4.12
C MET A 55 -10.28 -11.22 -4.71
N TRP A 56 -9.15 -10.55 -5.00
CA TRP A 56 -9.14 -9.16 -5.43
C TRP A 56 -9.31 -8.96 -6.94
N MET A 57 -9.12 -10.00 -7.78
CA MET A 57 -9.37 -9.91 -9.23
C MET A 57 -10.83 -9.57 -9.58
N GLY A 58 -11.78 -9.77 -8.66
CA GLY A 58 -13.18 -9.36 -8.83
C GLY A 58 -13.50 -7.92 -8.41
N ILE A 59 -12.53 -7.18 -7.85
CA ILE A 59 -12.75 -5.87 -7.24
C ILE A 59 -11.91 -4.83 -7.98
N GLY A 60 -12.58 -3.88 -8.63
CA GLY A 60 -11.95 -2.78 -9.38
C GLY A 60 -12.37 -1.40 -8.88
N ASN A 61 -11.51 -0.40 -9.04
CA ASN A 61 -11.88 1.01 -8.82
C ASN A 61 -12.80 1.45 -9.96
N VAL A 62 -14.02 1.91 -9.64
CA VAL A 62 -14.96 2.45 -10.63
C VAL A 62 -15.52 3.78 -10.13
N GLY A 63 -15.32 4.85 -10.91
CA GLY A 63 -15.80 6.20 -10.54
C GLY A 63 -15.12 6.74 -9.28
N ALA A 64 -15.91 7.20 -8.30
CA ALA A 64 -15.41 7.68 -7.01
C ALA A 64 -15.14 6.56 -6.00
N TYR A 65 -15.42 5.29 -6.35
CA TYR A 65 -15.11 4.15 -5.49
C TYR A 65 -13.61 3.86 -5.52
N SER A 66 -12.98 3.99 -4.37
CA SER A 66 -11.61 3.54 -4.16
C SER A 66 -11.66 2.13 -3.55
N ALA A 67 -11.15 1.14 -4.28
CA ALA A 67 -11.01 -0.21 -3.75
C ALA A 67 -10.12 -0.20 -2.50
N PRO A 68 -10.32 -1.17 -1.60
CA PRO A 68 -9.49 -1.34 -0.42
C PRO A 68 -8.01 -1.54 -0.77
N ASP A 69 -7.13 -1.25 0.18
CA ASP A 69 -5.69 -1.31 -0.02
C ASP A 69 -5.22 -2.77 -0.04
N ILE A 70 -5.06 -3.28 -1.26
CA ILE A 70 -4.66 -4.66 -1.54
C ILE A 70 -3.18 -4.88 -1.18
N ILE A 71 -2.33 -3.85 -1.32
CA ILE A 71 -0.88 -3.96 -1.10
C ILE A 71 -0.61 -4.10 0.41
N ALA A 72 -1.12 -3.17 1.21
CA ALA A 72 -0.92 -3.23 2.65
C ALA A 72 -1.56 -4.47 3.27
N GLY A 73 -2.76 -4.85 2.82
CA GLY A 73 -3.41 -6.07 3.31
C GLY A 73 -2.70 -7.36 2.93
N SER A 74 -2.11 -7.43 1.72
CA SER A 74 -1.26 -8.55 1.28
C SER A 74 -0.05 -8.71 2.18
N ILE A 75 0.71 -7.62 2.40
CA ILE A 75 1.94 -7.64 3.17
C ILE A 75 1.65 -7.94 4.65
N ILE A 76 0.67 -7.25 5.24
CA ILE A 76 0.31 -7.43 6.65
C ILE A 76 -0.36 -8.79 6.87
N GLY A 77 -1.21 -9.24 5.96
CA GLY A 77 -1.86 -10.55 6.02
C GLY A 77 -0.87 -11.71 5.98
N VAL A 78 0.14 -11.64 5.11
CA VAL A 78 1.23 -12.63 5.06
C VAL A 78 2.09 -12.56 6.33
N ALA A 79 2.49 -11.35 6.75
CA ALA A 79 3.31 -11.17 7.94
C ALA A 79 2.61 -11.69 9.21
N LEU A 80 1.33 -11.37 9.40
CA LEU A 80 0.56 -11.84 10.56
C LEU A 80 0.21 -13.32 10.46
N GLY A 81 -0.12 -13.83 9.26
CA GLY A 81 -0.42 -15.25 9.05
C GLY A 81 0.76 -16.17 9.44
N ILE A 82 1.98 -15.79 9.03
CA ILE A 82 3.21 -16.51 9.38
C ILE A 82 3.56 -16.28 10.87
N ALA A 83 3.49 -15.04 11.36
CA ALA A 83 3.82 -14.74 12.76
C ALA A 83 2.91 -15.44 13.78
N SER A 84 1.61 -15.53 13.48
CA SER A 84 0.63 -16.19 14.35
C SER A 84 0.65 -17.72 14.25
N LYS A 85 1.45 -18.31 13.35
CA LYS A 85 1.44 -19.76 13.03
C LYS A 85 0.04 -20.31 12.70
N GLY A 86 -0.90 -19.41 12.36
CA GLY A 86 -2.30 -19.74 12.09
C GLY A 86 -2.53 -20.21 10.65
N GLY A 87 -1.48 -20.27 9.84
CA GLY A 87 -1.52 -20.72 8.46
C GLY A 87 -2.31 -19.78 7.55
N ILE A 88 -2.78 -20.33 6.43
CA ILE A 88 -3.37 -19.55 5.33
C ILE A 88 -4.68 -18.88 5.75
N ALA A 89 -5.53 -19.60 6.49
CA ALA A 89 -6.85 -19.10 6.91
C ALA A 89 -6.74 -17.88 7.84
N ALA A 90 -5.80 -17.91 8.80
CA ALA A 90 -5.56 -16.79 9.70
C ALA A 90 -5.02 -15.56 8.96
N GLY A 91 -4.10 -15.77 8.01
CA GLY A 91 -3.56 -14.68 7.18
C GLY A 91 -4.64 -13.97 6.37
N ILE A 92 -5.54 -14.73 5.73
CA ILE A 92 -6.64 -14.15 4.93
C ILE A 92 -7.66 -13.43 5.83
N ALA A 93 -8.02 -14.04 6.97
CA ALA A 93 -8.98 -13.46 7.91
C ALA A 93 -8.51 -12.10 8.47
N LEU A 94 -7.20 -11.93 8.64
CA LEU A 94 -6.60 -10.67 9.08
C LEU A 94 -6.35 -9.69 7.93
N ALA A 95 -6.03 -10.18 6.73
CA ALA A 95 -5.74 -9.35 5.56
C ALA A 95 -6.92 -8.45 5.17
N VAL A 96 -8.13 -9.01 5.10
CA VAL A 96 -9.34 -8.29 4.63
C VAL A 96 -9.69 -7.08 5.50
N PRO A 97 -9.85 -7.19 6.84
CA PRO A 97 -10.15 -6.02 7.67
C PRO A 97 -9.01 -5.01 7.68
N VAL A 98 -7.75 -5.47 7.63
CA VAL A 98 -6.59 -4.57 7.59
C VAL A 98 -6.56 -3.77 6.28
N SER A 99 -6.84 -4.38 5.13
CA SER A 99 -6.95 -3.67 3.84
C SER A 99 -7.95 -2.53 3.89
N ILE A 100 -9.10 -2.75 4.53
CA ILE A 100 -10.14 -1.73 4.65
C ILE A 100 -9.71 -0.61 5.59
N LEU A 101 -9.07 -0.95 6.71
CA LEU A 101 -8.55 0.03 7.66
C LEU A 101 -7.45 0.92 7.05
N CYS A 102 -6.49 0.31 6.34
CA CYS A 102 -5.45 1.03 5.61
C CYS A 102 -6.05 1.96 4.57
N GLN A 103 -7.06 1.49 3.83
CA GLN A 103 -7.75 2.31 2.85
C GLN A 103 -8.42 3.53 3.48
N GLN A 104 -9.09 3.35 4.61
CA GLN A 104 -9.75 4.45 5.30
C GLN A 104 -8.73 5.49 5.80
N LEU A 105 -7.57 5.02 6.29
CA LEU A 105 -6.48 5.88 6.72
C LEU A 105 -5.88 6.67 5.54
N LEU A 106 -5.72 6.04 4.38
CA LEU A 106 -5.24 6.70 3.17
C LEU A 106 -6.20 7.80 2.69
N ILE A 107 -7.52 7.57 2.78
CA ILE A 107 -8.53 8.59 2.43
C ILE A 107 -8.40 9.79 3.36
N VAL A 108 -8.28 9.57 4.68
CA VAL A 108 -8.08 10.64 5.67
C VAL A 108 -6.79 11.41 5.39
N TRP A 109 -5.70 10.71 5.08
CA TRP A 109 -4.44 11.34 4.71
C TRP A 109 -4.55 12.19 3.45
N ARG A 110 -5.24 11.70 2.40
CA ARG A 110 -5.50 12.44 1.16
C ARG A 110 -6.36 13.68 1.41
N SER A 111 -7.38 13.58 2.26
CA SER A 111 -8.18 14.73 2.69
C SER A 111 -7.32 15.78 3.39
N PHE A 112 -6.41 15.36 4.28
CA PHE A 112 -5.48 16.27 4.94
C PHE A 112 -4.50 16.93 3.95
N ALA A 113 -3.91 16.15 3.03
CA ALA A 113 -3.02 16.65 1.99
C ALA A 113 -3.70 17.65 1.02
N SER A 114 -5.02 17.54 0.86
CA SER A 114 -5.82 18.51 0.10
C SER A 114 -5.89 19.88 0.78
N PHE A 115 -5.93 19.95 2.12
CA PHE A 115 -5.81 21.23 2.83
C PHE A 115 -4.46 21.90 2.59
N LEU A 116 -3.37 21.12 2.48
CA LEU A 116 -2.05 21.63 2.12
C LEU A 116 -1.98 22.14 0.67
N ASN A 117 -2.83 21.64 -0.25
CA ASN A 117 -2.90 22.17 -1.62
C ASN A 117 -3.38 23.62 -1.66
N VAL A 118 -4.38 23.97 -0.86
CA VAL A 118 -4.89 25.34 -0.78
C VAL A 118 -3.79 26.31 -0.32
N TRP A 119 -2.92 25.85 0.59
CA TRP A 119 -1.77 26.64 1.05
C TRP A 119 -0.66 26.73 -0.01
N ALA A 120 -0.43 25.65 -0.76
CA ALA A 120 0.48 25.66 -1.89
C ALA A 120 0.01 26.62 -3.00
N GLU A 121 -1.29 26.65 -3.33
CA GLU A 121 -1.90 27.56 -4.31
C GLU A 121 -1.68 29.04 -3.94
N LYS A 122 -1.87 29.37 -2.65
CA LYS A 122 -1.58 30.72 -2.11
C LYS A 122 -0.11 31.12 -2.26
N SER A 123 0.81 30.15 -2.29
CA SER A 123 2.24 30.38 -2.49
C SER A 123 2.64 30.53 -3.97
N ILE A 124 1.77 30.12 -4.91
CA ILE A 124 1.96 30.35 -6.37
C ILE A 124 1.62 31.79 -6.72
N GLN A 125 0.51 32.30 -6.16
CA GLN A 125 0.02 33.65 -6.42
C GLN A 125 1.00 34.74 -5.91
N SER A 126 1.88 34.42 -4.96
CA SER A 126 2.96 35.30 -4.50
C SER A 126 4.25 35.27 -5.34
N GLY A 127 4.24 34.62 -6.52
CA GLY A 127 5.28 34.76 -7.55
C GLY A 127 6.59 34.01 -7.28
N THR A 128 6.69 33.18 -6.24
CA THR A 128 7.94 32.46 -5.90
C THR A 128 8.00 31.07 -6.54
N ILE A 129 8.27 31.05 -7.85
CA ILE A 129 8.41 29.85 -8.72
C ILE A 129 9.36 28.77 -8.16
N LYS A 130 10.32 29.13 -7.30
CA LYS A 130 11.30 28.20 -6.69
C LYS A 130 10.70 27.31 -5.59
N ALA A 131 9.67 27.78 -4.88
CA ALA A 131 8.97 26.97 -3.87
C ALA A 131 8.09 25.89 -4.52
N TRP A 132 7.52 26.20 -5.69
CA TRP A 132 6.67 25.29 -6.43
C TRP A 132 7.43 24.14 -7.09
N SER A 133 8.61 24.40 -7.66
CA SER A 133 9.47 23.34 -8.20
C SER A 133 9.79 22.23 -7.17
N ARG A 134 9.93 22.60 -5.89
CA ARG A 134 10.24 21.66 -4.81
C ARG A 134 9.02 20.87 -4.33
N SER A 135 7.81 21.44 -4.37
CA SER A 135 6.56 20.76 -4.01
C SER A 135 5.92 19.99 -5.18
N THR A 136 6.25 20.34 -6.43
CA THR A 136 5.76 19.66 -7.63
C THR A 136 6.61 18.45 -8.02
N ILE A 137 7.90 18.42 -7.68
CA ILE A 137 8.72 17.20 -7.75
C ILE A 137 8.19 16.11 -6.79
N SER A 138 7.63 16.48 -5.64
CA SER A 138 6.96 15.53 -4.75
C SER A 138 5.53 15.16 -5.18
N ARG A 139 4.83 16.02 -5.95
CA ARG A 139 3.41 15.80 -6.34
C ARG A 139 3.17 15.26 -7.74
N ARG A 140 4.13 15.32 -8.68
CA ARG A 140 4.04 14.52 -9.94
C ARG A 140 4.07 13.01 -9.69
N ARG A 141 4.44 12.57 -8.47
CA ARG A 141 4.30 11.20 -7.96
C ARG A 141 3.03 10.99 -7.10
N CYS A 142 1.95 11.74 -7.30
CA CYS A 142 0.69 11.53 -6.56
C CYS A 142 -0.57 11.48 -7.46
N GLY A 143 -0.43 11.45 -8.78
CA GLY A 143 -1.57 11.53 -9.70
C GLY A 143 -1.44 10.62 -10.92
N SER A 144 -1.85 9.36 -10.74
CA SER A 144 -2.41 8.48 -11.77
C SER A 144 -3.38 7.53 -11.10
#